data_AF-A0A1B3LLU1-F1
#
_entry.id   AF-A0A1B3LLU1-F1
#
_cell.length_a   1.000
_cell.length_b   1.000
_cell.length_c   1.000
_cell.angle_alpha   90.00
_cell.angle_beta   90.00
_cell.angle_gamma   90.00
#
_symmetry.space_group_name_H-M   'P 1'
#
loop_
_entity.id
_entity.type
_entity.pdbx_description
1 polymer ?
#
loop_
_entity_poly.entity_id
_entity_poly.type
_entity_poly.pdbx_seq_one_letter_code
_entity_poly.pdbx_strand_id
1 'polypeptide(L)' 'MNVGQLMEKLRTLPSEATVLLESDEGYSPLGGIDVQHNDNGLPDEAVLQPDMTPD' A
#
# COMPACT_ATOMS: atom_id res chain seq x y z
N MET A 1 2.00 -3.35 11.86
CA MET A 1 0.66 -3.12 11.30
C MET A 1 0.39 -4.23 10.31
N ASN A 2 -0.73 -4.94 10.43
CA ASN A 2 -1.15 -5.94 9.42
C ASN A 2 -2.15 -5.33 8.44
N VAL A 3 -2.50 -6.07 7.38
CA VAL A 3 -3.46 -5.61 6.35
C VAL A 3 -4.82 -5.24 6.94
N GLY A 4 -5.33 -6.02 7.92
CA GLY A 4 -6.59 -5.73 8.59
C GLY A 4 -6.59 -4.38 9.32
N GLN A 5 -5.55 -4.13 10.11
CA GLN A 5 -5.34 -2.87 10.84
C GLN A 5 -5.16 -1.68 9.88
N LEU A 6 -4.49 -1.89 8.75
CA LEU A 6 -4.36 -0.86 7.70
C LEU A 6 -5.73 -0.55 7.09
N MET A 7 -6.51 -1.56 6.72
CA MET A 7 -7.86 -1.37 6.16
C MET A 7 -8.78 -0.61 7.11
N GLU A 8 -8.74 -0.90 8.40
CA GLU A 8 -9.53 -0.16 9.40
C GLU A 8 -9.18 1.33 9.42
N LYS A 9 -7.89 1.68 9.36
CA LYS A 9 -7.45 3.08 9.28
C LYS A 9 -7.90 3.74 7.99
N LEU A 10 -7.72 3.07 6.84
CA LEU A 10 -8.12 3.59 5.54
C LEU A 10 -9.64 3.84 5.45
N ARG A 11 -10.47 3.00 6.08
CA ARG A 11 -11.94 3.18 6.13
C ARG A 11 -12.39 4.43 6.88
N THR A 12 -11.55 5.01 7.73
CA THR A 12 -11.87 6.27 8.43
C THR A 12 -11.51 7.52 7.63
N LEU A 13 -10.79 7.37 6.51
CA LEU A 13 -10.38 8.48 5.65
C LEU A 13 -11.46 8.84 4.64
N PRO A 14 -11.46 10.08 4.11
CA PRO A 14 -12.30 10.46 2.98
C PRO A 14 -12.05 9.55 1.77
N SER A 15 -13.12 9.19 1.06
CA SER A 15 -13.07 8.28 -0.11
C SER A 15 -12.20 8.79 -1.26
N GLU A 16 -11.99 10.09 -1.32
CA GLU A 16 -11.25 10.83 -2.33
C GLU A 16 -9.80 11.14 -1.91
N ALA A 17 -9.38 10.71 -0.72
CA ALA A 17 -8.02 10.93 -0.25
C ALA A 17 -7.02 10.11 -1.06
N THR A 18 -5.99 10.77 -1.61
CA THR A 18 -4.87 10.12 -2.29
C THR A 18 -3.98 9.40 -1.27
N VAL A 19 -3.58 8.17 -1.58
CA VAL A 19 -2.60 7.42 -0.79
C VAL A 19 -1.20 7.70 -1.32
N LEU A 20 -0.31 8.12 -0.43
CA LEU A 20 1.10 8.41 -0.73
C LEU A 20 2.01 7.40 -0.02
N LEU A 21 3.08 7.00 -0.70
CA LEU A 21 4.18 6.23 -0.16
C LEU A 21 5.31 7.18 0.22
N GLU A 22 5.83 7.02 1.45
CA GLU A 22 6.98 7.76 1.95
C GLU A 22 8.27 6.99 1.65
N SER A 23 9.27 7.70 1.13
CA SER A 23 10.62 7.21 0.90
C SER A 23 11.64 8.26 1.32
N ASP A 24 12.93 7.93 1.25
CA ASP A 24 14.01 8.88 1.49
C ASP A 24 14.00 10.06 0.48
N GLU A 25 13.33 9.91 -0.65
CA GLU A 25 13.21 10.92 -1.70
C GLU A 25 11.92 11.76 -1.59
N GLY A 26 11.06 11.46 -0.61
CA GLY A 26 9.82 12.21 -0.34
C GLY A 26 8.57 11.34 -0.46
N TYR A 27 7.49 11.93 -0.99
CA TYR A 27 6.19 11.25 -1.13
C TYR A 27 5.86 10.97 -2.61
N SER A 28 5.47 9.74 -2.91
CA SER A 28 5.03 9.33 -4.25
C SER A 28 3.61 8.76 -4.20
N PRO A 29 2.76 8.98 -5.22
CA PRO A 29 1.45 8.33 -5.30
C PRO A 29 1.57 6.80 -5.28
N LEU A 30 0.65 6.12 -4.61
CA LEU A 30 0.52 4.67 -4.71
C LEU A 30 -0.05 4.30 -6.10
N GLY A 31 0.75 3.62 -6.91
CA GLY A 31 0.36 3.20 -8.27
C GLY A 31 -0.24 1.79 -8.33
N GLY A 32 0.08 0.92 -7.37
CA GLY A 32 -0.40 -0.45 -7.38
C GLY A 32 -0.21 -1.20 -6.06
N ILE A 33 -0.97 -2.28 -5.91
CA ILE A 33 -0.84 -3.23 -4.80
C ILE A 33 -0.76 -4.64 -5.41
N ASP A 34 0.30 -5.37 -5.08
CA ASP A 34 0.48 -6.78 -5.42
C ASP A 34 0.35 -7.63 -4.16
N VAL A 35 -0.35 -8.76 -4.24
CA VAL A 35 -0.54 -9.68 -3.11
C VAL A 35 0.20 -10.98 -3.42
N GLN A 36 1.22 -11.27 -2.61
CA GLN A 36 2.06 -12.45 -2.76
C GLN A 36 1.64 -13.49 -1.73
N HIS A 37 1.20 -14.64 -2.23
CA HIS A 37 0.78 -15.76 -1.40
C HIS A 37 1.98 -16.59 -0.94
N ASN A 38 2.06 -16.85 0.36
CA ASN A 38 3.16 -17.60 0.96
C ASN A 38 2.73 -19.04 1.30
N ASP A 39 3.19 -20.02 0.50
CA ASP A 39 2.83 -21.45 0.64
C ASP A 39 3.66 -22.22 1.70
N ASN A 40 4.46 -21.53 2.50
CA ASN A 40 5.36 -22.12 3.50
C ASN A 40 4.91 -21.90 4.95
N GLY A 41 3.64 -21.55 5.16
CA GLY A 41 3.09 -21.26 6.48
C GLY A 41 3.45 -19.88 7.02
N LEU A 42 4.07 -19.01 6.21
CA LEU A 42 4.19 -17.58 6.50
C LEU A 42 2.92 -16.84 6.05
N PRO A 43 2.61 -15.67 6.64
CA PRO A 43 1.50 -14.84 6.19
C PRO A 43 1.74 -14.30 4.78
N ASP A 44 0.68 -14.10 4.01
CA ASP A 44 0.74 -13.40 2.72
C ASP A 44 1.28 -11.98 2.87
N GLU A 45 1.93 -11.49 1.81
CA GLU A 45 2.53 -10.17 1.76
C GLU A 45 1.77 -9.25 0.79
N ALA A 46 1.55 -8.01 1.19
CA ALA A 46 1.02 -6.97 0.33
C ALA A 46 2.16 -5.99 -0.02
N VAL A 47 2.53 -5.94 -1.30
CA VAL A 47 3.59 -5.07 -1.81
C VAL A 47 2.97 -3.82 -2.40
N LEU A 48 3.35 -2.66 -1.86
CA LEU A 48 2.89 -1.35 -2.32
C LEU A 48 3.89 -0.79 -3.34
N GLN A 49 3.40 -0.42 -4.52
CA GLN A 49 4.24 0.04 -5.62
C GLN A 49 3.97 1.53 -5.89
N PRO A 50 5.01 2.37 -5.95
CA PRO A 50 4.82 3.77 -6.35
C PRO A 50 4.32 3.85 -7.80
N ASP A 51 3.57 4.88 -8.10
CA ASP A 51 3.24 5.22 -9.49
C ASP A 51 4.52 5.71 -10.19
N MET A 52 4.90 4.99 -11.25
CA MET A 52 6.09 5.28 -12.07
C MET A 52 5.71 5.94 -13.40
N THR A 53 4.45 6.37 -13.55
CA THR A 53 4.01 7.11 -14.74
C THR A 53 4.81 8.41 -14.82
N PRO A 54 5.57 8.65 -15.89
CA PRO A 54 6.30 9.91 -16.05
C PRO A 54 5.30 11.08 -16.15
N ASP A 55 5.64 12.19 -15.51
CA ASP A 55 4.87 13.45 -15.52
C ASP A 55 4.57 13.96 -16.94
#